data_AF-A0A355IK24-F1
#
_entry.id   AF-A0A355IK24-F1
#
_cell.length_a   1.000
_cell.length_b   1.000
_cell.length_c   1.000
_cell.angle_alpha   90.00
_cell.angle_beta   90.00
_cell.angle_gamma   90.00
#
_symmetry.space_group_name_H-M   'P 1'
#
loop_
_entity.id
_entity.type
_entity.pdbx_description
1 polymer ?
#
loop_
_entity_poly.entity_id
_entity_poly.type
_entity_poly.pdbx_seq_one_letter_code
_entity_poly.pdbx_strand_id
1 'polypeptide(L)'
;MKKQTLHIVLAGCAVLSLLAFPACTETWDGHYLPDSGITPTETLWDRIEAEPTLSDFKAILEQTPVYANNKVTGVTYATLLDADQTITLWAPINGSFNKDSLLTLLSTPEGTALVEKNVVKNHLSRYAVSLTSTTNREIMLLNQKVMRLTATAFGSTHVTRANILASNGVMHLVNGTASYYPSIYEGLLSDYEISQLGAFLKAYQKDSLDEKASVASGIEDGKTIYVDSVTIPKNALLSEFGYLNNEDSAYWMIAPTDAAWEAAYQKILPYFNFAYTENADTLQRLWTQKALMRDLVFNVRSQASATDSLLSTAYRSSQPGRHVYQKPFEPGGILADVKERIDCSNGVIYKVDRWPFTLQQAFFQPIKVEAEHDATILKSANCTFNFRSVASGNLSNNAYLDMVPLQASSNPSITFQIKNTLAGKYDVCVVCAPQTVYKTPLTHEDSLDVFRPYKFRSTLSYMDKKGISKNYTGGGKTFTNNPYALDTVCVAEAFEFPTCSYNREDVTVTLTIQVYVLSRENDTYNREMFIDCIYLRPRED
;
A
#
# COMPACT_ATOMS: atom_id res chain seq x y z
N MET A 1 23.13 -32.50 -52.56
CA MET A 1 23.36 -33.96 -52.42
C MET A 1 22.61 -34.47 -51.20
N LYS A 2 22.07 -35.69 -51.33
CA LYS A 2 21.16 -36.41 -50.42
C LYS A 2 21.69 -36.64 -49.00
N LYS A 3 20.75 -36.56 -48.05
CA LYS A 3 20.46 -37.43 -46.88
C LYS A 3 21.57 -37.75 -45.85
N GLN A 4 21.27 -37.62 -44.56
CA GLN A 4 20.82 -38.74 -43.71
C GLN A 4 20.56 -38.31 -42.25
N THR A 5 19.40 -38.73 -41.75
CA THR A 5 18.98 -38.75 -40.35
C THR A 5 19.64 -39.91 -39.62
N LEU A 6 20.02 -39.75 -38.34
CA LEU A 6 19.91 -40.85 -37.37
C LEU A 6 19.73 -40.32 -35.94
N HIS A 7 18.70 -40.86 -35.29
CA HIS A 7 18.36 -40.68 -33.89
C HIS A 7 19.26 -41.53 -32.98
N ILE A 8 19.59 -41.01 -31.79
CA ILE A 8 19.95 -41.83 -30.64
C ILE A 8 19.02 -41.47 -29.50
N VAL A 9 18.29 -42.49 -29.06
CA VAL A 9 17.42 -42.55 -27.89
C VAL A 9 18.30 -42.68 -26.63
N LEU A 10 18.00 -41.92 -25.59
CA LEU A 10 18.28 -42.31 -24.21
C LEU A 10 17.09 -41.97 -23.34
N ALA A 11 16.36 -43.03 -22.97
CA ALA A 11 15.34 -43.01 -21.93
C ALA A 11 16.02 -43.00 -20.55
N GLY A 12 15.44 -42.25 -19.61
CA GLY A 12 15.88 -42.19 -18.23
C GLY A 12 15.02 -41.26 -17.40
N CYS A 13 13.84 -41.73 -17.00
CA CYS A 13 12.93 -41.06 -16.07
C CYS A 13 13.57 -40.86 -14.69
N ALA A 14 13.48 -39.64 -14.15
CA ALA A 14 13.50 -39.39 -12.71
C ALA A 14 12.70 -38.11 -12.39
N VAL A 15 11.39 -38.31 -12.23
CA VAL A 15 10.46 -37.60 -11.32
C VAL A 15 10.88 -36.19 -10.89
N LEU A 16 10.40 -35.18 -11.63
CA LEU A 16 10.08 -33.88 -11.02
C LEU A 16 8.59 -33.90 -10.71
N SER A 17 8.29 -34.14 -9.44
CA SER A 17 6.98 -33.97 -8.83
C SER A 17 6.43 -32.58 -9.17
N LEU A 18 5.50 -32.52 -10.12
CA LEU A 18 4.54 -31.43 -10.19
C LEU A 18 3.79 -31.43 -8.85
N LEU A 19 4.09 -30.45 -8.00
CA LEU A 19 3.19 -30.03 -6.94
C LEU A 19 1.92 -29.53 -7.61
N ALA A 20 0.99 -30.45 -7.84
CA ALA A 20 -0.40 -30.15 -8.11
C ALA A 20 -0.97 -29.49 -6.85
N PHE A 21 -1.00 -28.16 -6.84
CA PHE A 21 -1.93 -27.44 -5.98
C PHE A 21 -3.34 -27.91 -6.36
N PRO A 22 -4.24 -28.19 -5.38
CA PRO A 22 -5.63 -28.43 -5.70
C PRO A 22 -6.22 -27.08 -6.14
N ALA A 23 -6.17 -26.81 -7.45
CA ALA A 23 -7.15 -25.94 -8.07
C ALA A 23 -8.52 -26.60 -7.81
N CYS A 24 -9.47 -25.83 -7.30
CA CYS A 24 -10.82 -26.29 -7.01
C CYS A 24 -11.33 -27.19 -8.13
N THR A 25 -11.52 -28.47 -7.84
CA THR A 25 -12.24 -29.40 -8.70
C THR A 25 -13.74 -29.09 -8.56
N GLU A 26 -14.17 -27.92 -9.02
CA GLU A 26 -15.57 -27.75 -9.40
C GLU A 26 -15.67 -28.25 -10.84
N THR A 27 -16.24 -29.43 -11.00
CA THR A 27 -16.59 -29.99 -12.32
C THR A 27 -17.58 -29.04 -12.99
N TRP A 28 -17.40 -28.82 -14.29
CA TRP A 28 -18.25 -27.98 -15.14
C TRP A 28 -19.76 -28.29 -15.00
N ASP A 29 -20.09 -29.54 -14.63
CA ASP A 29 -21.44 -30.04 -14.36
C ASP A 29 -22.13 -29.42 -13.14
N GLY A 30 -21.40 -28.77 -12.22
CA GLY A 30 -21.96 -28.13 -11.03
C GLY A 30 -22.70 -26.81 -11.30
N HIS A 31 -22.66 -26.31 -12.55
CA HIS A 31 -23.29 -25.05 -12.96
C HIS A 31 -24.69 -25.23 -13.58
N TYR A 32 -25.13 -26.46 -13.83
CA TYR A 32 -26.46 -26.74 -14.37
C TYR A 32 -27.48 -26.93 -13.25
N LEU A 33 -28.76 -26.65 -13.55
CA LEU A 33 -29.86 -27.02 -12.65
C LEU A 33 -29.79 -28.54 -12.41
N PRO A 34 -29.99 -29.01 -11.16
CA PRO A 34 -29.97 -30.44 -10.87
C PRO A 34 -30.92 -31.21 -11.79
N ASP A 35 -30.43 -32.27 -12.43
CA ASP A 35 -31.22 -33.12 -13.31
C ASP A 35 -32.17 -33.99 -12.45
N SER A 36 -33.31 -33.41 -12.08
CA SER A 36 -34.32 -34.01 -11.22
C SER A 36 -35.38 -34.81 -12.00
N GLY A 37 -35.24 -34.89 -13.33
CA GLY A 37 -36.29 -35.40 -14.23
C GLY A 37 -37.53 -34.50 -14.34
N ILE A 38 -37.51 -33.33 -13.68
CA ILE A 38 -38.57 -32.31 -13.70
C ILE A 38 -37.92 -31.01 -14.19
N THR A 39 -38.35 -30.51 -15.35
CA THR A 39 -38.00 -29.17 -15.82
C THR A 39 -39.01 -28.19 -15.22
N PRO A 40 -38.64 -27.35 -14.24
CA PRO A 40 -39.56 -26.37 -13.69
C PRO A 40 -39.92 -25.35 -14.79
N THR A 41 -41.20 -25.04 -14.94
CA THR A 41 -41.66 -24.01 -15.89
C THR A 41 -41.82 -22.65 -15.24
N GLU A 42 -42.06 -22.63 -13.93
CA GLU A 42 -42.29 -21.43 -13.12
C GLU A 42 -40.96 -20.70 -12.85
N THR A 43 -40.95 -19.37 -13.02
CA THR A 43 -39.80 -18.51 -12.73
C THR A 43 -39.58 -18.37 -11.22
N LEU A 44 -38.43 -17.81 -10.80
CA LEU A 44 -38.19 -17.44 -9.40
C LEU A 44 -39.26 -16.46 -8.92
N TRP A 45 -39.73 -15.57 -9.78
CA TRP A 45 -40.84 -14.68 -9.44
C TRP A 45 -42.14 -15.43 -9.21
N ASP A 46 -42.55 -16.34 -10.13
CA ASP A 46 -43.73 -17.19 -9.95
C ASP A 46 -43.68 -17.96 -8.61
N ARG A 47 -42.50 -18.50 -8.26
CA ARG A 47 -42.27 -19.20 -7.00
C ARG A 47 -42.45 -18.30 -5.77
N ILE A 48 -42.06 -17.02 -5.85
CA ILE A 48 -42.26 -16.04 -4.77
C ILE A 48 -43.75 -15.71 -4.65
N GLU A 49 -44.46 -15.54 -5.77
CA GLU A 49 -45.89 -15.23 -5.75
C GLU A 49 -46.72 -16.38 -5.18
N ALA A 50 -46.33 -17.61 -5.47
CA ALA A 50 -47.00 -18.81 -4.99
C ALA A 50 -46.70 -19.18 -3.54
N GLU A 51 -45.66 -18.59 -2.90
CA GLU A 51 -45.24 -18.91 -1.53
C GLU A 51 -45.79 -17.90 -0.51
N PRO A 52 -46.82 -18.25 0.29
CA PRO A 52 -47.44 -17.31 1.23
C PRO A 52 -46.48 -16.78 2.29
N THR A 53 -45.42 -17.52 2.63
CA THR A 53 -44.42 -17.08 3.61
C THR A 53 -43.45 -16.02 3.07
N LEU A 54 -43.59 -15.57 1.82
CA LEU A 54 -42.70 -14.57 1.19
C LEU A 54 -43.40 -13.25 0.86
N SER A 55 -44.66 -13.05 1.22
CA SER A 55 -45.41 -11.83 0.91
C SER A 55 -44.73 -10.53 1.34
N ASP A 56 -43.97 -10.56 2.44
CA ASP A 56 -43.22 -9.39 2.91
C ASP A 56 -42.00 -9.10 2.05
N PHE A 57 -41.23 -10.14 1.70
CA PHE A 57 -40.05 -9.97 0.86
C PHE A 57 -40.42 -9.66 -0.58
N LYS A 58 -41.53 -10.21 -1.07
CA LYS A 58 -42.16 -9.85 -2.35
C LYS A 58 -42.37 -8.33 -2.44
N ALA A 59 -43.01 -7.73 -1.44
CA ALA A 59 -43.28 -6.28 -1.42
C ALA A 59 -42.00 -5.42 -1.45
N ILE A 60 -40.90 -5.90 -0.86
CA ILE A 60 -39.58 -5.24 -0.95
C ILE A 60 -39.03 -5.35 -2.38
N LEU A 61 -39.07 -6.53 -2.99
CA LEU A 61 -38.55 -6.76 -4.35
C LEU A 61 -39.32 -5.98 -5.43
N GLU A 62 -40.64 -5.80 -5.28
CA GLU A 62 -41.47 -5.00 -6.20
C GLU A 62 -41.09 -3.52 -6.18
N GLN A 63 -40.70 -3.01 -5.01
CA GLN A 63 -40.38 -1.59 -4.82
C GLN A 63 -38.89 -1.28 -4.96
N THR A 64 -38.02 -2.29 -4.95
CA THR A 64 -36.58 -2.08 -5.10
C THR A 64 -36.22 -2.05 -6.59
N PRO A 65 -35.75 -0.90 -7.12
CA PRO A 65 -35.25 -0.86 -8.48
C PRO A 65 -33.88 -1.54 -8.59
N VAL A 66 -33.57 -2.07 -9.76
CA VAL A 66 -32.23 -2.56 -10.08
C VAL A 66 -31.34 -1.36 -10.39
N TYR A 67 -30.17 -1.28 -9.76
CA TYR A 67 -29.14 -0.31 -10.11
C TYR A 67 -28.10 -0.93 -11.03
N ALA A 68 -27.85 -0.26 -12.14
CA ALA A 68 -26.73 -0.52 -13.03
C ALA A 68 -25.81 0.72 -13.03
N ASN A 69 -24.52 0.52 -12.75
CA ASN A 69 -23.51 1.59 -12.77
C ASN A 69 -23.89 2.81 -11.90
N ASN A 70 -24.36 2.55 -10.67
CA ASN A 70 -24.86 3.55 -9.72
C ASN A 70 -26.07 4.38 -10.22
N LYS A 71 -26.77 3.92 -11.26
CA LYS A 71 -27.99 4.55 -11.77
C LYS A 71 -29.16 3.59 -11.62
N VAL A 72 -30.28 4.15 -11.17
CA VAL A 72 -31.58 3.46 -11.13
C VAL A 72 -31.95 3.09 -12.56
N THR A 73 -32.26 1.82 -12.79
CA THR A 73 -32.86 1.35 -14.04
C THR A 73 -34.38 1.46 -13.97
N GLY A 74 -35.06 1.38 -15.11
CA GLY A 74 -36.52 1.31 -15.18
C GLY A 74 -37.11 -0.06 -14.78
N VAL A 75 -36.31 -0.94 -14.18
CA VAL A 75 -36.62 -2.35 -13.90
C VAL A 75 -36.53 -2.60 -12.40
N THR A 76 -37.45 -3.38 -11.84
CA THR A 76 -37.43 -3.78 -10.42
C THR A 76 -36.87 -5.20 -10.27
N TYR A 77 -36.56 -5.60 -9.04
CA TYR A 77 -36.11 -6.98 -8.80
C TYR A 77 -37.21 -8.01 -9.06
N ALA A 78 -38.50 -7.62 -9.02
CA ALA A 78 -39.58 -8.46 -9.49
C ALA A 78 -39.40 -8.85 -10.97
N THR A 79 -39.18 -7.85 -11.84
CA THR A 79 -38.94 -8.08 -13.27
C THR A 79 -37.63 -8.84 -13.53
N LEU A 80 -36.57 -8.57 -12.75
CA LEU A 80 -35.29 -9.27 -12.90
C LEU A 80 -35.40 -10.76 -12.52
N LEU A 81 -36.19 -11.09 -11.50
CA LEU A 81 -36.41 -12.48 -11.06
C LEU A 81 -37.42 -13.24 -11.93
N ASP A 82 -38.13 -12.55 -12.82
CA ASP A 82 -38.97 -13.16 -13.84
C ASP A 82 -38.23 -13.38 -15.17
N ALA A 83 -37.10 -12.69 -15.39
CA ALA A 83 -36.31 -12.80 -16.61
C ALA A 83 -35.51 -14.12 -16.71
N ASP A 84 -35.08 -14.49 -17.91
CA ASP A 84 -34.37 -15.75 -18.23
C ASP A 84 -32.94 -15.88 -17.63
N GLN A 85 -32.55 -15.02 -16.69
CA GLN A 85 -31.23 -15.07 -16.10
C GLN A 85 -31.15 -16.09 -14.97
N THR A 86 -30.19 -17.02 -15.04
CA THR A 86 -29.97 -18.02 -13.97
C THR A 86 -29.42 -17.39 -12.68
N ILE A 87 -30.24 -17.39 -11.63
CA ILE A 87 -29.94 -16.78 -10.32
C ILE A 87 -30.23 -17.77 -9.19
N THR A 88 -29.55 -17.62 -8.05
CA THR A 88 -30.01 -18.22 -6.79
C THR A 88 -30.55 -17.14 -5.87
N LEU A 89 -31.73 -17.39 -5.30
CA LEU A 89 -32.37 -16.53 -4.32
C LEU A 89 -32.40 -17.19 -2.93
N TRP A 90 -31.93 -16.44 -1.92
CA TRP A 90 -32.07 -16.76 -0.50
C TRP A 90 -33.18 -15.90 0.10
N ALA A 91 -34.43 -16.35 0.03
CA ALA A 91 -35.61 -15.55 0.36
C ALA A 91 -35.92 -15.56 1.87
N PRO A 92 -35.85 -14.41 2.58
CA PRO A 92 -36.23 -14.32 3.98
C PRO A 92 -37.74 -14.50 4.16
N ILE A 93 -38.14 -15.40 5.06
CA ILE A 93 -39.57 -15.64 5.35
C ILE A 93 -40.20 -14.49 6.15
N ASN A 94 -41.51 -14.33 6.05
CA ASN A 94 -42.29 -13.34 6.79
C ASN A 94 -41.99 -13.38 8.29
N GLY A 95 -41.97 -12.22 8.93
CA GLY A 95 -41.69 -12.08 10.37
C GLY A 95 -40.22 -12.29 10.77
N SER A 96 -39.33 -12.70 9.86
CA SER A 96 -37.90 -12.87 10.14
C SER A 96 -37.06 -11.60 9.92
N PHE A 97 -37.67 -10.53 9.40
CA PHE A 97 -37.05 -9.21 9.20
C PHE A 97 -38.10 -8.08 9.34
N ASN A 98 -37.62 -6.85 9.55
CA ASN A 98 -38.50 -5.69 9.71
C ASN A 98 -38.83 -5.05 8.36
N LYS A 99 -39.92 -5.50 7.73
CA LYS A 99 -40.42 -4.97 6.46
C LYS A 99 -40.66 -3.45 6.47
N ASP A 100 -41.34 -2.94 7.50
CA ASP A 100 -41.72 -1.52 7.55
C ASP A 100 -40.49 -0.60 7.58
N SER A 101 -39.42 -1.03 8.26
CA SER A 101 -38.15 -0.30 8.25
C SER A 101 -37.51 -0.26 6.86
N LEU A 102 -37.55 -1.38 6.11
CA LEU A 102 -37.03 -1.43 4.75
C LEU A 102 -37.89 -0.60 3.77
N LEU A 103 -39.22 -0.65 3.90
CA LEU A 103 -40.13 0.21 3.13
C LEU A 103 -39.90 1.70 3.43
N THR A 104 -39.62 2.04 4.68
CA THR A 104 -39.26 3.42 5.06
C THR A 104 -37.95 3.84 4.38
N LEU A 105 -36.93 2.97 4.33
CA LEU A 105 -35.69 3.26 3.61
C LEU A 105 -35.91 3.41 2.10
N LEU A 106 -36.79 2.60 1.50
CA LEU A 106 -37.16 2.71 0.08
C LEU A 106 -37.87 4.03 -0.27
N SER A 107 -38.31 4.82 0.72
CA SER A 107 -38.90 6.14 0.48
C SER A 107 -37.89 7.23 0.09
N THR A 108 -36.58 6.98 0.23
CA THR A 108 -35.52 7.91 -0.15
C THR A 108 -34.54 7.28 -1.15
N PRO A 109 -33.91 8.06 -2.05
CA PRO A 109 -32.93 7.53 -2.99
C PRO A 109 -31.72 6.84 -2.31
N GLU A 110 -31.21 7.42 -1.23
CA GLU A 110 -30.08 6.88 -0.47
C GLU A 110 -30.47 5.60 0.27
N GLY A 111 -31.64 5.58 0.90
CA GLY A 111 -32.16 4.39 1.57
C GLY A 111 -32.46 3.27 0.59
N THR A 112 -32.96 3.60 -0.60
CA THR A 112 -33.20 2.64 -1.69
C THR A 112 -31.91 1.94 -2.12
N ALA A 113 -30.83 2.69 -2.33
CA ALA A 113 -29.53 2.13 -2.67
C ALA A 113 -28.98 1.21 -1.56
N LEU A 114 -29.23 1.55 -0.28
CA LEU A 114 -28.86 0.72 0.87
C LEU A 114 -29.68 -0.58 0.93
N VAL A 115 -31.01 -0.51 0.73
CA VAL A 115 -31.88 -1.70 0.71
C VAL A 115 -31.46 -2.62 -0.43
N GLU A 116 -31.22 -2.08 -1.62
CA GLU A 116 -30.77 -2.85 -2.76
C GLU A 116 -29.46 -3.59 -2.46
N LYS A 117 -28.46 -2.87 -1.94
CA LYS A 117 -27.12 -3.42 -1.71
C LYS A 117 -27.04 -4.37 -0.52
N ASN A 118 -27.60 -3.97 0.62
CA ASN A 118 -27.40 -4.65 1.90
C ASN A 118 -28.43 -5.76 2.13
N VAL A 119 -29.60 -5.67 1.47
CA VAL A 119 -30.66 -6.67 1.59
C VAL A 119 -30.79 -7.45 0.30
N VAL A 120 -31.25 -6.84 -0.79
CA VAL A 120 -31.65 -7.59 -1.99
C VAL A 120 -30.45 -8.29 -2.65
N LYS A 121 -29.42 -7.54 -3.05
CA LYS A 121 -28.19 -8.09 -3.65
C LYS A 121 -27.40 -8.97 -2.67
N ASN A 122 -27.57 -8.80 -1.36
CA ASN A 122 -26.96 -9.65 -0.33
C ASN A 122 -27.67 -11.02 -0.18
N HIS A 123 -28.78 -11.24 -0.88
CA HIS A 123 -29.55 -12.49 -0.88
C HIS A 123 -29.65 -13.12 -2.27
N LEU A 124 -28.89 -12.61 -3.23
CA LEU A 124 -28.86 -13.11 -4.60
C LEU A 124 -27.43 -13.49 -4.97
N SER A 125 -27.27 -14.59 -5.70
CA SER A 125 -26.00 -14.96 -6.34
C SER A 125 -26.21 -15.32 -7.80
N ARG A 126 -25.18 -15.14 -8.62
CA ARG A 126 -25.18 -15.64 -9.99
C ARG A 126 -25.14 -17.17 -9.99
N TYR A 127 -25.71 -17.76 -11.04
CA TYR A 127 -25.77 -19.21 -11.27
C TYR A 127 -26.64 -19.96 -10.26
N ALA A 128 -26.94 -21.22 -10.57
CA ALA A 128 -27.68 -22.11 -9.69
C ALA A 128 -26.75 -22.64 -8.59
N VAL A 129 -27.16 -22.45 -7.33
CA VAL A 129 -26.44 -22.92 -6.14
C VAL A 129 -27.38 -23.82 -5.35
N SER A 130 -27.18 -25.13 -5.48
CA SER A 130 -27.90 -26.13 -4.68
C SER A 130 -27.15 -26.47 -3.39
N LEU A 131 -27.90 -26.86 -2.36
CA LEU A 131 -27.40 -27.36 -1.09
C LEU A 131 -27.50 -28.89 -1.05
N THR A 132 -26.44 -29.52 -0.57
CA THR A 132 -26.36 -30.96 -0.29
C THR A 132 -25.98 -31.14 1.17
N SER A 133 -26.08 -32.36 1.69
CA SER A 133 -25.65 -32.67 3.07
C SER A 133 -24.18 -32.39 3.33
N THR A 134 -23.36 -32.31 2.27
CA THR A 134 -21.92 -32.02 2.33
C THR A 134 -21.56 -30.59 1.96
N THR A 135 -22.54 -29.71 1.68
CA THR A 135 -22.24 -28.33 1.28
C THR A 135 -21.48 -27.61 2.40
N ASN A 136 -20.30 -27.12 2.05
CA ASN A 136 -19.43 -26.31 2.90
C ASN A 136 -18.50 -25.52 1.97
N ARG A 137 -18.94 -24.34 1.51
CA ARG A 137 -18.20 -23.52 0.54
C ARG A 137 -18.53 -22.05 0.69
N GLU A 138 -17.80 -21.20 -0.01
CA GLU A 138 -18.07 -19.78 -0.13
C GLU A 138 -18.67 -19.47 -1.50
N ILE A 139 -19.60 -18.51 -1.54
CA ILE A 139 -20.19 -18.01 -2.78
C ILE A 139 -20.09 -16.49 -2.83
N MET A 140 -20.01 -15.95 -4.04
CA MET A 140 -20.12 -14.51 -4.27
C MET A 140 -21.57 -14.11 -4.49
N LEU A 141 -22.01 -13.08 -3.77
CA LEU A 141 -23.33 -12.48 -3.89
C LEU A 141 -23.34 -11.36 -4.93
N LEU A 142 -24.52 -10.89 -5.34
CA LEU A 142 -24.65 -9.82 -6.35
C LEU A 142 -24.13 -8.46 -5.87
N ASN A 143 -23.99 -8.26 -4.55
CA ASN A 143 -23.32 -7.10 -3.97
C ASN A 143 -21.80 -7.28 -3.86
N GLN A 144 -21.26 -8.34 -4.46
CA GLN A 144 -19.86 -8.76 -4.48
C GLN A 144 -19.32 -9.26 -3.14
N LYS A 145 -20.15 -9.33 -2.08
CA LYS A 145 -19.75 -9.93 -0.81
C LYS A 145 -19.59 -11.44 -0.95
N VAL A 146 -18.66 -11.99 -0.20
CA VAL A 146 -18.46 -13.44 -0.08
C VAL A 146 -19.27 -13.94 1.12
N MET A 147 -20.10 -14.96 0.90
CA MET A 147 -20.93 -15.57 1.92
C MET A 147 -20.59 -17.03 2.09
N ARG A 148 -20.39 -17.45 3.34
CA ARG A 148 -20.19 -18.86 3.68
C ARG A 148 -21.52 -19.62 3.67
N LEU A 149 -21.54 -20.75 2.98
CA LEU A 149 -22.67 -21.67 2.93
C LEU A 149 -22.34 -22.98 3.64
N THR A 150 -23.33 -23.49 4.35
CA THR A 150 -23.35 -24.88 4.80
C THR A 150 -24.64 -25.55 4.34
N ALA A 151 -24.80 -26.85 4.59
CA ALA A 151 -26.05 -27.58 4.30
C ALA A 151 -27.30 -26.94 4.93
N THR A 152 -27.15 -26.22 6.05
CA THR A 152 -28.27 -25.68 6.84
C THR A 152 -28.20 -24.17 7.05
N ALA A 153 -27.20 -23.46 6.50
CA ALA A 153 -27.01 -22.05 6.77
C ALA A 153 -26.50 -21.24 5.56
N PHE A 154 -27.04 -20.04 5.44
CA PHE A 154 -26.63 -18.94 4.56
C PHE A 154 -25.98 -17.86 5.44
N GLY A 155 -24.65 -17.88 5.55
CA GLY A 155 -23.94 -17.12 6.58
C GLY A 155 -24.31 -17.61 7.98
N SER A 156 -24.78 -16.69 8.82
CA SER A 156 -25.35 -17.00 10.14
C SER A 156 -26.85 -17.32 10.12
N THR A 157 -27.51 -17.15 8.97
CA THR A 157 -28.96 -17.35 8.84
C THR A 157 -29.29 -18.81 8.52
N HIS A 158 -30.23 -19.40 9.28
CA HIS A 158 -30.67 -20.77 9.05
C HIS A 158 -31.51 -20.91 7.76
N VAL A 159 -31.21 -21.92 6.96
CA VAL A 159 -31.99 -22.30 5.77
C VAL A 159 -33.15 -23.19 6.20
N THR A 160 -34.38 -22.71 6.03
CA THR A 160 -35.61 -23.41 6.44
C THR A 160 -36.10 -24.40 5.38
N ARG A 161 -35.94 -24.07 4.10
CA ARG A 161 -36.27 -24.96 2.97
C ARG A 161 -35.30 -24.71 1.83
N ALA A 162 -34.58 -25.72 1.40
CA ALA A 162 -33.56 -25.61 0.36
C ALA A 162 -34.02 -26.18 -0.99
N ASN A 163 -33.32 -25.81 -2.06
CA ASN A 163 -33.40 -26.41 -3.40
C ASN A 163 -34.78 -26.34 -4.06
N ILE A 164 -35.50 -25.22 -3.92
CA ILE A 164 -36.75 -25.01 -4.65
C ILE A 164 -36.39 -24.62 -6.09
N LEU A 165 -36.58 -25.55 -7.02
CA LEU A 165 -36.19 -25.33 -8.43
C LEU A 165 -37.17 -24.39 -9.15
N ALA A 166 -36.62 -23.48 -9.94
CA ALA A 166 -37.32 -22.58 -10.85
C ALA A 166 -36.72 -22.69 -12.26
N SER A 167 -37.45 -22.25 -13.28
CA SER A 167 -37.01 -22.30 -14.69
C SER A 167 -35.74 -21.48 -14.93
N ASN A 168 -35.60 -20.37 -14.19
CA ASN A 168 -34.47 -19.45 -14.22
C ASN A 168 -33.60 -19.49 -12.94
N GLY A 169 -33.62 -20.59 -12.17
CA GLY A 169 -32.75 -20.65 -10.99
C GLY A 169 -33.13 -21.59 -9.86
N VAL A 170 -32.62 -21.28 -8.66
CA VAL A 170 -32.89 -22.02 -7.42
C VAL A 170 -33.26 -21.03 -6.31
N MET A 171 -34.33 -21.32 -5.58
CA MET A 171 -34.74 -20.56 -4.41
C MET A 171 -34.52 -21.39 -3.13
N HIS A 172 -34.12 -20.72 -2.07
CA HIS A 172 -34.03 -21.26 -0.72
C HIS A 172 -34.75 -20.30 0.22
N LEU A 173 -35.50 -20.83 1.18
CA LEU A 173 -36.14 -20.04 2.23
C LEU A 173 -35.21 -19.93 3.44
N VAL A 174 -35.03 -18.73 3.98
CA VAL A 174 -34.13 -18.47 5.11
C VAL A 174 -34.85 -17.75 6.26
N ASN A 175 -34.44 -18.00 7.49
CA ASN A 175 -35.04 -17.41 8.69
C ASN A 175 -34.37 -16.08 9.08
N GLY A 176 -34.45 -15.10 8.20
CA GLY A 176 -33.96 -13.74 8.44
C GLY A 176 -33.13 -13.18 7.30
N THR A 177 -32.80 -11.89 7.40
CA THR A 177 -31.82 -11.28 6.51
C THR A 177 -30.41 -11.64 6.96
N ALA A 178 -29.60 -12.23 6.06
CA ALA A 178 -28.18 -12.41 6.29
C ALA A 178 -27.49 -11.08 6.59
N SER A 179 -26.59 -11.11 7.58
CA SER A 179 -25.83 -9.94 8.01
C SER A 179 -25.01 -9.38 6.85
N TYR A 180 -25.10 -8.07 6.66
CA TYR A 180 -24.21 -7.34 5.75
C TYR A 180 -23.01 -6.84 6.55
N TYR A 181 -21.82 -7.32 6.21
CA TYR A 181 -20.59 -6.80 6.77
C TYR A 181 -19.98 -5.79 5.78
N PRO A 182 -19.77 -4.52 6.18
CA PRO A 182 -19.09 -3.57 5.32
C PRO A 182 -17.66 -4.06 5.02
N SER A 183 -17.11 -3.67 3.88
CA SER A 183 -15.65 -3.78 3.68
C SER A 183 -14.96 -2.78 4.61
N ILE A 184 -13.65 -2.92 4.83
CA ILE A 184 -12.90 -1.95 5.62
C ILE A 184 -13.12 -0.55 5.06
N TYR A 185 -13.05 -0.39 3.73
CA TYR A 185 -13.31 0.91 3.09
C TYR A 185 -14.69 1.45 3.43
N GLU A 186 -15.75 0.64 3.32
CA GLU A 186 -17.11 1.06 3.68
C GLU A 186 -17.24 1.41 5.17
N GLY A 187 -16.61 0.62 6.05
CA GLY A 187 -16.58 0.86 7.48
C GLY A 187 -15.99 2.24 7.82
N LEU A 188 -14.84 2.57 7.21
CA LEU A 188 -14.20 3.88 7.36
C LEU A 188 -15.07 5.05 6.88
N LEU A 189 -15.88 4.85 5.84
CA LEU A 189 -16.76 5.90 5.31
C LEU A 189 -18.03 6.10 6.15
N SER A 190 -18.42 5.11 6.94
CA SER A 190 -19.65 5.11 7.73
C SER A 190 -19.47 5.44 9.21
N ASP A 191 -18.26 5.28 9.75
CA ASP A 191 -17.99 5.46 11.17
C ASP A 191 -17.66 6.93 11.50
N TYR A 192 -18.41 7.50 12.44
CA TYR A 192 -18.33 8.92 12.79
C TYR A 192 -17.09 9.27 13.63
N GLU A 193 -16.47 8.31 14.33
CA GLU A 193 -15.30 8.57 15.17
C GLU A 193 -13.99 8.59 14.40
N ILE A 194 -13.98 8.05 13.17
CA ILE A 194 -12.81 7.96 12.27
C ILE A 194 -13.11 8.66 10.93
N SER A 195 -14.06 9.60 10.95
CA SER A 195 -14.62 10.23 9.77
C SER A 195 -13.59 11.00 8.93
N GLN A 196 -12.54 11.56 9.56
CA GLN A 196 -11.47 12.27 8.86
C GLN A 196 -10.62 11.35 7.98
N LEU A 197 -10.32 10.15 8.48
CA LEU A 197 -9.59 9.12 7.73
C LEU A 197 -10.45 8.62 6.54
N GLY A 198 -11.74 8.36 6.79
CA GLY A 198 -12.69 8.03 5.73
C GLY A 198 -12.81 9.13 4.67
N ALA A 199 -12.94 10.39 5.10
CA ALA A 199 -13.02 11.55 4.22
C ALA A 199 -11.75 11.75 3.39
N PHE A 200 -10.57 11.52 3.98
CA PHE A 200 -9.30 11.55 3.25
C PHE A 200 -9.30 10.52 2.12
N LEU A 201 -9.65 9.26 2.38
CA LEU A 201 -9.70 8.25 1.34
C LEU A 201 -10.77 8.58 0.29
N LYS A 202 -11.98 8.98 0.72
CA LYS A 202 -13.10 9.32 -0.18
C LYS A 202 -12.74 10.43 -1.16
N ALA A 203 -11.92 11.41 -0.76
CA ALA A 203 -11.48 12.51 -1.62
C ALA A 203 -10.70 12.05 -2.87
N TYR A 204 -10.16 10.83 -2.87
CA TYR A 204 -9.44 10.23 -4.00
C TYR A 204 -10.28 9.23 -4.80
N GLN A 205 -11.55 9.05 -4.44
CA GLN A 205 -12.50 8.29 -5.24
C GLN A 205 -13.02 9.14 -6.40
N LYS A 206 -12.90 8.62 -7.62
CA LYS A 206 -13.44 9.21 -8.83
C LYS A 206 -14.12 8.13 -9.67
N ASP A 207 -15.15 8.51 -10.40
CA ASP A 207 -15.74 7.61 -11.39
C ASP A 207 -14.77 7.44 -12.57
N SER A 208 -14.55 6.20 -12.96
CA SER A 208 -13.70 5.81 -14.09
C SER A 208 -14.53 4.97 -15.04
N LEU A 209 -14.31 5.16 -16.34
CA LEU A 209 -14.82 4.24 -17.35
C LEU A 209 -14.22 2.84 -17.13
N ASP A 210 -15.07 1.82 -17.22
CA ASP A 210 -14.70 0.43 -17.39
C ASP A 210 -14.90 0.06 -18.86
N GLU A 211 -13.81 0.14 -19.61
CA GLU A 211 -13.82 -0.12 -21.06
C GLU A 211 -14.26 -1.54 -21.40
N LYS A 212 -13.99 -2.53 -20.52
CA LYS A 212 -14.33 -3.94 -20.78
C LYS A 212 -15.82 -4.19 -20.63
N ALA A 213 -16.46 -3.48 -19.72
CA ALA A 213 -17.90 -3.56 -19.49
C ALA A 213 -18.69 -2.61 -20.42
N SER A 214 -18.02 -1.65 -21.05
CA SER A 214 -18.62 -0.67 -21.96
C SER A 214 -18.71 -1.18 -23.40
N VAL A 215 -19.68 -0.67 -24.17
CA VAL A 215 -19.87 -1.02 -25.58
C VAL A 215 -19.25 0.04 -26.49
N ALA A 216 -18.18 -0.31 -27.20
CA ALA A 216 -17.50 0.58 -28.13
C ALA A 216 -18.29 0.77 -29.43
N SER A 217 -18.37 2.02 -29.91
CA SER A 217 -18.99 2.41 -31.18
C SER A 217 -17.98 2.54 -32.32
N GLY A 218 -16.73 2.89 -32.00
CA GLY A 218 -15.70 3.25 -32.97
C GLY A 218 -14.59 4.09 -32.35
N ILE A 219 -13.71 4.63 -33.19
CA ILE A 219 -12.61 5.50 -32.79
C ILE A 219 -12.78 6.84 -33.50
N GLU A 220 -12.78 7.94 -32.75
CA GLU A 220 -12.77 9.31 -33.26
C GLU A 220 -11.55 10.02 -32.63
N ASP A 221 -10.73 10.67 -33.45
CA ASP A 221 -9.49 11.34 -33.02
C ASP A 221 -8.54 10.48 -32.16
N GLY A 222 -8.45 9.19 -32.49
CA GLY A 222 -7.61 8.24 -31.76
C GLY A 222 -8.12 7.85 -30.37
N LYS A 223 -9.34 8.26 -30.00
CA LYS A 223 -10.02 7.87 -28.76
C LYS A 223 -11.21 6.97 -29.07
N THR A 224 -11.35 5.87 -28.32
CA THR A 224 -12.53 5.01 -28.42
C THR A 224 -13.77 5.74 -27.92
N ILE A 225 -14.82 5.76 -28.72
CA ILE A 225 -16.15 6.26 -28.34
C ILE A 225 -17.00 5.08 -27.91
N TYR A 226 -17.76 5.24 -26.84
CA TYR A 226 -18.63 4.22 -26.27
C TYR A 226 -20.10 4.61 -26.47
N VAL A 227 -20.92 3.71 -27.03
CA VAL A 227 -22.38 3.89 -27.18
C VAL A 227 -23.07 3.70 -25.82
N ASP A 228 -22.55 2.76 -25.03
CA ASP A 228 -22.99 2.51 -23.67
C ASP A 228 -21.76 2.45 -22.75
N SER A 229 -21.71 3.37 -21.78
CA SER A 229 -20.55 3.55 -20.92
C SER A 229 -20.84 3.03 -19.52
N VAL A 230 -20.00 2.11 -19.07
CA VAL A 230 -20.00 1.58 -17.71
C VAL A 230 -18.98 2.37 -16.90
N THR A 231 -19.45 3.09 -15.88
CA THR A 231 -18.58 3.81 -14.95
C THR A 231 -18.55 3.13 -13.60
N ILE A 232 -17.34 2.92 -13.07
CA ILE A 232 -17.10 2.32 -11.75
C ILE A 232 -16.29 3.29 -10.87
N PRO A 233 -16.55 3.35 -9.56
CA PRO A 233 -15.75 4.13 -8.65
C PRO A 233 -14.34 3.51 -8.55
N LYS A 234 -13.31 4.31 -8.77
CA LYS A 234 -11.90 3.96 -8.51
C LYS A 234 -11.30 4.92 -7.51
N ASN A 235 -10.56 4.39 -6.54
CA ASN A 235 -9.85 5.19 -5.55
C ASN A 235 -8.34 5.06 -5.76
N ALA A 236 -7.69 6.16 -6.11
CA ALA A 236 -6.27 6.18 -6.46
C ALA A 236 -5.33 5.83 -5.30
N LEU A 237 -5.78 5.98 -4.04
CA LEU A 237 -4.95 5.65 -2.87
C LEU A 237 -5.01 4.16 -2.49
N LEU A 238 -6.05 3.43 -2.88
CA LEU A 238 -6.19 2.02 -2.51
C LEU A 238 -5.13 1.14 -3.19
N SER A 239 -4.65 1.50 -4.38
CA SER A 239 -3.49 0.82 -4.99
C SER A 239 -2.17 1.09 -4.27
N GLU A 240 -2.09 2.13 -3.44
CA GLU A 240 -0.87 2.51 -2.70
C GLU A 240 -0.83 1.87 -1.31
N PHE A 241 -1.95 1.90 -0.58
CA PHE A 241 -2.00 1.44 0.81
C PHE A 241 -2.63 0.06 1.01
N GLY A 242 -3.44 -0.41 0.06
CA GLY A 242 -4.15 -1.68 0.13
C GLY A 242 -5.57 -1.57 -0.46
N TYR A 243 -6.02 -2.63 -1.13
CA TYR A 243 -7.33 -2.70 -1.76
C TYR A 243 -8.45 -2.91 -0.72
N LEU A 244 -8.63 -1.95 0.18
CA LEU A 244 -9.56 -2.01 1.32
C LEU A 244 -11.04 -2.16 0.93
N ASN A 245 -11.36 -1.91 -0.34
CA ASN A 245 -12.70 -2.06 -0.93
C ASN A 245 -12.90 -3.39 -1.67
N ASN A 246 -11.86 -4.23 -1.79
CA ASN A 246 -11.90 -5.48 -2.54
C ASN A 246 -12.04 -6.67 -1.58
N GLU A 247 -13.03 -7.52 -1.83
CA GLU A 247 -13.35 -8.71 -1.03
C GLU A 247 -12.33 -9.85 -1.23
N ASP A 248 -11.57 -9.86 -2.33
CA ASP A 248 -10.51 -10.85 -2.57
C ASP A 248 -9.22 -10.55 -1.77
N SER A 249 -9.24 -9.51 -0.93
CA SER A 249 -8.08 -9.11 -0.12
C SER A 249 -8.47 -8.96 1.34
N ALA A 250 -7.69 -9.57 2.25
CA ALA A 250 -7.92 -9.48 3.69
C ALA A 250 -6.89 -8.58 4.38
N TYR A 251 -7.34 -7.58 5.14
CA TYR A 251 -6.46 -6.65 5.85
C TYR A 251 -6.78 -6.51 7.34
N TRP A 252 -5.77 -6.13 8.11
CA TRP A 252 -5.96 -5.46 9.39
C TRP A 252 -5.60 -4.00 9.22
N MET A 253 -6.49 -3.12 9.68
CA MET A 253 -6.28 -1.69 9.59
C MET A 253 -6.33 -1.05 10.97
N ILE A 254 -5.32 -0.26 11.31
CA ILE A 254 -5.36 0.63 12.46
C ILE A 254 -6.08 1.91 12.01
N ALA A 255 -7.14 2.29 12.72
CA ALA A 255 -7.89 3.50 12.43
C ALA A 255 -7.86 4.44 13.65
N PRO A 256 -6.99 5.47 13.64
CA PRO A 256 -7.02 6.50 14.67
C PRO A 256 -8.35 7.24 14.65
N THR A 257 -8.92 7.52 15.84
CA THR A 257 -10.06 8.42 15.96
C THR A 257 -9.74 9.81 15.42
N ASP A 258 -10.75 10.61 15.11
CA ASP A 258 -10.59 11.96 14.55
C ASP A 258 -9.71 12.86 15.43
N ALA A 259 -9.82 12.72 16.75
CA ALA A 259 -8.95 13.42 17.70
C ALA A 259 -7.50 12.93 17.61
N ALA A 260 -7.28 11.62 17.52
CA ALA A 260 -5.95 11.02 17.37
C ALA A 260 -5.30 11.35 16.03
N TRP A 261 -6.11 11.35 14.95
CA TRP A 261 -5.70 11.72 13.60
C TRP A 261 -5.26 13.17 13.54
N GLU A 262 -6.05 14.10 14.10
CA GLU A 262 -5.71 15.53 14.13
C GLU A 262 -4.46 15.80 14.96
N ALA A 263 -4.34 15.19 16.14
CA ALA A 263 -3.15 15.34 16.98
C ALA A 263 -1.88 14.84 16.25
N ALA A 264 -1.97 13.72 15.56
CA ALA A 264 -0.86 13.19 14.77
C ALA A 264 -0.58 14.06 13.53
N TYR A 265 -1.62 14.57 12.86
CA TYR A 265 -1.49 15.49 11.74
C TYR A 265 -0.69 16.74 12.14
N GLN A 266 -1.06 17.40 13.24
CA GLN A 266 -0.34 18.59 13.72
C GLN A 266 1.11 18.29 14.12
N LYS A 267 1.38 17.10 14.66
CA LYS A 267 2.74 16.64 14.99
C LYS A 267 3.61 16.43 13.74
N ILE A 268 3.03 15.93 12.65
CA ILE A 268 3.74 15.52 11.44
C ILE A 268 3.86 16.67 10.42
N LEU A 269 2.87 17.56 10.38
CA LEU A 269 2.78 18.69 9.44
C LEU A 269 4.09 19.50 9.28
N PRO A 270 4.85 19.83 10.35
CA PRO A 270 6.06 20.63 10.24
C PRO A 270 7.17 19.96 9.42
N TYR A 271 7.23 18.62 9.37
CA TYR A 271 8.26 17.87 8.64
C TYR A 271 8.09 17.95 7.12
N PHE A 272 6.86 18.23 6.66
CA PHE A 272 6.51 18.41 5.25
C PHE A 272 6.39 19.89 4.85
N ASN A 273 7.09 20.79 5.55
CA ASN A 273 7.13 22.21 5.21
C ASN A 273 7.94 22.43 3.92
N PHE A 274 7.30 22.70 2.79
CA PHE A 274 8.01 22.98 1.53
C PHE A 274 8.49 24.44 1.47
N ALA A 275 9.60 24.69 0.78
CA ALA A 275 10.01 26.06 0.45
C ALA A 275 8.94 26.72 -0.45
N TYR A 276 8.82 28.04 -0.41
CA TYR A 276 7.81 28.75 -1.19
C TYR A 276 7.85 28.36 -2.68
N THR A 277 6.76 27.74 -3.12
CA THR A 277 6.48 27.36 -4.51
C THR A 277 4.97 27.33 -4.70
N GLU A 278 4.52 27.36 -5.96
CA GLU A 278 3.10 27.22 -6.26
C GLU A 278 2.58 25.87 -5.71
N ASN A 279 1.48 25.89 -4.96
CA ASN A 279 0.88 24.72 -4.31
C ASN A 279 1.69 24.07 -3.17
N ALA A 280 2.64 24.79 -2.53
CA ALA A 280 3.38 24.28 -1.37
C ALA A 280 2.46 23.75 -0.25
N ASP A 281 1.40 24.48 0.09
CA ASP A 281 0.44 24.08 1.14
C ASP A 281 -0.30 22.79 0.77
N THR A 282 -0.66 22.63 -0.50
CA THR A 282 -1.32 21.42 -1.02
C THR A 282 -0.38 20.22 -0.92
N LEU A 283 0.89 20.38 -1.28
CA LEU A 283 1.91 19.34 -1.14
C LEU A 283 2.15 18.98 0.33
N GLN A 284 2.25 19.98 1.20
CA GLN A 284 2.41 19.76 2.64
C GLN A 284 1.27 18.93 3.21
N ARG A 285 0.01 19.31 2.92
CA ARG A 285 -1.17 18.56 3.36
C ARG A 285 -1.18 17.14 2.81
N LEU A 286 -0.93 16.98 1.50
CA LEU A 286 -0.89 15.68 0.83
C LEU A 286 0.10 14.73 1.50
N TRP A 287 1.35 15.17 1.66
CA TRP A 287 2.41 14.30 2.19
C TRP A 287 2.26 14.03 3.69
N THR A 288 1.72 14.99 4.45
CA THR A 288 1.37 14.79 5.86
C THR A 288 0.31 13.69 6.01
N GLN A 289 -0.78 13.74 5.23
CA GLN A 289 -1.83 12.72 5.28
C GLN A 289 -1.34 11.35 4.77
N LYS A 290 -0.50 11.33 3.72
CA LYS A 290 0.11 10.09 3.25
C LYS A 290 1.05 9.47 4.29
N ALA A 291 1.83 10.29 5.01
CA ALA A 291 2.69 9.82 6.09
C ALA A 291 1.89 9.23 7.26
N LEU A 292 0.74 9.82 7.59
CA LEU A 292 -0.18 9.26 8.59
C LEU A 292 -0.74 7.89 8.18
N MET A 293 -1.08 7.72 6.90
CA MET A 293 -1.71 6.52 6.35
C MET A 293 -0.73 5.36 6.12
N ARG A 294 0.54 5.67 5.84
CA ARG A 294 1.54 4.75 5.27
C ARG A 294 1.64 3.39 5.97
N ASP A 295 1.55 3.37 7.29
CA ASP A 295 1.74 2.16 8.10
C ASP A 295 0.47 1.70 8.83
N LEU A 296 -0.72 2.21 8.44
CA LEU A 296 -1.98 1.82 9.07
C LEU A 296 -2.54 0.48 8.56
N VAL A 297 -2.08 -0.03 7.42
CA VAL A 297 -2.67 -1.18 6.75
C VAL A 297 -1.71 -2.37 6.70
N PHE A 298 -2.21 -3.54 7.07
CA PHE A 298 -1.45 -4.79 7.16
C PHE A 298 -2.19 -5.88 6.38
N ASN A 299 -1.56 -6.45 5.34
CA ASN A 299 -2.15 -7.56 4.59
C ASN A 299 -2.03 -8.85 5.42
N VAL A 300 -3.15 -9.50 5.73
CA VAL A 300 -3.18 -10.68 6.59
C VAL A 300 -2.35 -11.84 6.01
N ARG A 301 -2.38 -12.02 4.68
CA ARG A 301 -1.65 -13.10 4.00
C ARG A 301 -0.13 -12.90 3.99
N SER A 302 0.33 -11.67 4.24
CA SER A 302 1.76 -11.34 4.29
C SER A 302 2.38 -11.51 5.68
N GLN A 303 1.57 -11.82 6.71
CA GLN A 303 2.05 -11.91 8.09
C GLN A 303 2.52 -13.33 8.40
N ALA A 304 3.82 -13.51 8.57
CA ALA A 304 4.39 -14.82 8.95
C ALA A 304 4.03 -15.21 10.39
N SER A 305 4.04 -14.24 11.31
CA SER A 305 3.68 -14.43 12.72
C SER A 305 3.10 -13.14 13.28
N ALA A 306 1.80 -12.98 13.15
CA ALA A 306 1.06 -11.79 13.58
C ALA A 306 1.24 -11.42 15.07
N THR A 307 1.56 -12.40 15.93
CA THR A 307 1.81 -12.16 17.35
C THR A 307 3.23 -11.66 17.62
N ASP A 308 4.19 -12.04 16.79
CA ASP A 308 5.59 -11.63 16.93
C ASP A 308 5.84 -10.29 16.25
N SER A 309 5.42 -10.14 14.98
CA SER A 309 5.57 -8.88 14.26
C SER A 309 4.53 -8.68 13.17
N LEU A 310 4.25 -7.41 12.89
CA LEU A 310 3.44 -6.99 11.75
C LEU A 310 4.26 -6.22 10.72
N LEU A 311 4.09 -6.61 9.46
CA LEU A 311 4.65 -5.96 8.27
C LEU A 311 3.53 -5.12 7.63
N SER A 312 3.68 -3.80 7.61
CA SER A 312 2.71 -2.95 6.92
C SER A 312 2.79 -3.15 5.40
N THR A 313 1.79 -2.66 4.65
CA THR A 313 1.83 -2.68 3.19
C THR A 313 2.97 -1.83 2.59
N ALA A 314 3.60 -0.96 3.38
CA ALA A 314 4.81 -0.22 3.01
C ALA A 314 6.11 -1.04 3.14
N TYR A 315 6.09 -2.21 3.79
CA TYR A 315 7.27 -3.07 3.92
C TYR A 315 7.82 -3.49 2.55
N ARG A 316 9.16 -3.53 2.46
CA ARG A 316 9.91 -4.03 1.29
C ARG A 316 11.06 -4.89 1.79
N SER A 317 11.23 -6.08 1.21
CA SER A 317 12.34 -6.99 1.56
C SER A 317 13.72 -6.42 1.29
N SER A 318 13.83 -5.45 0.36
CA SER A 318 15.06 -4.71 0.07
C SER A 318 15.44 -3.69 1.16
N GLN A 319 14.55 -3.41 2.11
CA GLN A 319 14.77 -2.47 3.20
C GLN A 319 14.43 -3.14 4.55
N PRO A 320 15.21 -4.13 4.97
CA PRO A 320 14.92 -4.89 6.19
C PRO A 320 14.85 -3.97 7.42
N GLY A 321 13.90 -4.25 8.30
CA GLY A 321 13.68 -3.50 9.54
C GLY A 321 12.83 -2.23 9.42
N ARG A 322 12.53 -1.75 8.20
CA ARG A 322 11.61 -0.61 7.99
C ARG A 322 10.17 -1.12 7.88
N HIS A 323 9.21 -0.38 8.44
CA HIS A 323 7.78 -0.73 8.36
C HIS A 323 7.45 -2.11 8.99
N VAL A 324 8.23 -2.50 10.00
CA VAL A 324 8.07 -3.72 10.80
C VAL A 324 7.80 -3.34 12.25
N TYR A 325 6.74 -3.89 12.83
CA TYR A 325 6.29 -3.57 14.18
C TYR A 325 6.29 -4.82 15.04
N GLN A 326 7.27 -4.88 15.94
CA GLN A 326 7.47 -6.00 16.86
C GLN A 326 6.44 -5.97 17.99
N LYS A 327 6.03 -7.16 18.42
CA LYS A 327 5.15 -7.39 19.58
C LYS A 327 3.91 -6.48 19.54
N PRO A 328 3.14 -6.48 18.43
CA PRO A 328 2.10 -5.49 18.17
C PRO A 328 1.02 -5.44 19.26
N PHE A 329 0.73 -6.57 19.92
CA PHE A 329 -0.31 -6.69 20.94
C PHE A 329 0.22 -6.62 22.39
N GLU A 330 1.54 -6.63 22.61
CA GLU A 330 2.10 -6.48 23.96
C GLU A 330 2.06 -5.01 24.42
N PRO A 331 2.19 -4.71 25.73
CA PRO A 331 2.26 -3.33 26.21
C PRO A 331 3.31 -2.48 25.47
N GLY A 332 2.89 -1.33 24.94
CA GLY A 332 3.72 -0.45 24.11
C GLY A 332 3.71 -0.80 22.62
N GLY A 333 3.13 -1.93 22.22
CA GLY A 333 2.89 -2.30 20.83
C GLY A 333 1.84 -1.42 20.14
N ILE A 334 1.78 -1.50 18.82
CA ILE A 334 0.93 -0.64 17.98
C ILE A 334 -0.57 -0.94 18.10
N LEU A 335 -0.93 -2.12 18.65
CA LEU A 335 -2.28 -2.62 18.88
C LEU A 335 -2.52 -2.95 20.36
N ALA A 336 -1.68 -2.42 21.27
CA ALA A 336 -1.81 -2.67 22.71
C ALA A 336 -3.07 -2.03 23.31
N ASP A 337 -3.43 -0.85 22.82
CA ASP A 337 -4.50 0.00 23.38
C ASP A 337 -5.65 0.17 22.36
N VAL A 338 -6.14 -0.93 21.81
CA VAL A 338 -7.29 -0.92 20.89
C VAL A 338 -8.54 -0.48 21.66
N LYS A 339 -9.17 0.59 21.19
CA LYS A 339 -10.45 1.10 21.71
C LYS A 339 -11.59 0.17 21.32
N GLU A 340 -11.64 -0.20 20.04
CA GLU A 340 -12.72 -1.00 19.47
C GLU A 340 -12.20 -1.83 18.31
N ARG A 341 -12.68 -3.07 18.19
CA ARG A 341 -12.44 -3.95 17.06
C ARG A 341 -13.72 -4.09 16.25
N ILE A 342 -13.70 -3.67 14.99
CA ILE A 342 -14.84 -3.74 14.07
C ILE A 342 -14.54 -4.82 13.03
N ASP A 343 -15.37 -5.86 13.00
CA ASP A 343 -15.31 -6.90 11.97
C ASP A 343 -15.85 -6.38 10.64
N CYS A 344 -15.07 -6.60 9.57
CA CYS A 344 -15.42 -6.24 8.21
C CYS A 344 -15.40 -7.50 7.32
N SER A 345 -16.13 -7.44 6.21
CA SER A 345 -16.21 -8.55 5.22
C SER A 345 -14.85 -8.94 4.65
N ASN A 346 -13.91 -8.00 4.55
CA ASN A 346 -12.56 -8.22 4.04
C ASN A 346 -11.47 -7.91 5.09
N GLY A 347 -11.78 -8.08 6.38
CA GLY A 347 -10.79 -7.97 7.44
C GLY A 347 -11.28 -7.30 8.71
N VAL A 348 -10.43 -6.49 9.35
CA VAL A 348 -10.70 -5.91 10.66
C VAL A 348 -10.20 -4.47 10.73
N ILE A 349 -11.01 -3.59 11.33
CA ILE A 349 -10.60 -2.26 11.77
C ILE A 349 -10.32 -2.30 13.27
N TYR A 350 -9.12 -1.90 13.67
CA TYR A 350 -8.71 -1.66 15.05
C TYR A 350 -8.72 -0.16 15.30
N LYS A 351 -9.79 0.32 15.94
CA LYS A 351 -9.95 1.73 16.30
C LYS A 351 -9.05 2.05 17.50
N VAL A 352 -8.32 3.16 17.43
CA VAL A 352 -7.37 3.57 18.47
C VAL A 352 -7.51 5.05 18.80
N ASP A 353 -7.35 5.42 20.08
CA ASP A 353 -7.39 6.82 20.53
C ASP A 353 -6.03 7.53 20.43
N ARG A 354 -5.03 6.90 19.82
CA ARG A 354 -3.72 7.48 19.50
C ARG A 354 -3.16 6.93 18.20
N TRP A 355 -2.46 7.76 17.43
CA TRP A 355 -1.63 7.27 16.32
C TRP A 355 -0.39 6.57 16.90
N PRO A 356 -0.21 5.25 16.69
CA PRO A 356 0.60 4.44 17.60
C PRO A 356 2.09 4.35 17.22
N PHE A 357 2.56 5.11 16.25
CA PHE A 357 3.93 4.99 15.73
C PHE A 357 4.86 6.11 16.24
N THR A 358 6.16 5.83 16.24
CA THR A 358 7.19 6.88 16.31
C THR A 358 7.44 7.48 14.92
N LEU A 359 7.98 8.70 14.86
CA LEU A 359 8.21 9.36 13.57
C LEU A 359 9.26 8.62 12.75
N GLN A 360 10.35 8.18 13.39
CA GLN A 360 11.41 7.38 12.76
C GLN A 360 10.93 6.02 12.23
N GLN A 361 9.97 5.37 12.89
CA GLN A 361 9.39 4.12 12.38
C GLN A 361 8.57 4.37 11.10
N ALA A 362 7.77 5.45 11.08
CA ALA A 362 6.80 5.70 10.01
C ALA A 362 7.38 6.42 8.78
N PHE A 363 8.09 7.54 8.96
CA PHE A 363 8.52 8.36 7.82
C PHE A 363 9.82 9.17 8.02
N PHE A 364 10.18 9.57 9.25
CA PHE A 364 11.35 10.42 9.52
C PHE A 364 12.63 9.58 9.67
N GLN A 365 12.95 8.83 8.62
CA GLN A 365 14.03 7.84 8.61
C GLN A 365 15.39 8.47 8.24
N PRO A 366 16.51 7.80 8.57
CA PRO A 366 17.84 8.22 8.09
C PRO A 366 17.94 8.25 6.58
N ILE A 367 18.64 9.28 6.08
CA ILE A 367 18.96 9.43 4.65
C ILE A 367 20.42 9.04 4.46
N LYS A 368 20.65 8.10 3.54
CA LYS A 368 21.98 7.66 3.14
C LYS A 368 22.18 7.99 1.66
N VAL A 369 23.23 8.74 1.37
CA VAL A 369 23.64 9.09 0.00
C VAL A 369 24.96 8.40 -0.26
N GLU A 370 24.90 7.33 -1.06
CA GLU A 370 26.07 6.52 -1.43
C GLU A 370 27.00 7.33 -2.32
N ALA A 371 28.27 7.46 -1.92
CA ALA A 371 29.20 8.31 -2.63
C ALA A 371 29.64 7.68 -3.97
N GLU A 372 29.56 6.35 -4.07
CA GLU A 372 29.89 5.58 -5.27
C GLU A 372 28.82 5.63 -6.38
N HIS A 373 27.70 6.32 -6.15
CA HIS A 373 26.64 6.49 -7.14
C HIS A 373 26.79 7.83 -7.87
N ASP A 374 27.09 7.80 -9.17
CA ASP A 374 27.26 8.97 -10.03
C ASP A 374 26.09 9.96 -9.98
N ALA A 375 24.87 9.44 -9.94
CA ALA A 375 23.64 10.21 -9.87
C ALA A 375 23.54 11.08 -8.61
N THR A 376 24.38 10.86 -7.59
CA THR A 376 24.42 11.69 -6.37
C THR A 376 25.37 12.88 -6.48
N ILE A 377 26.25 12.91 -7.49
CA ILE A 377 27.27 13.95 -7.63
C ILE A 377 26.76 15.04 -8.58
N LEU A 378 26.76 16.28 -8.12
CA LEU A 378 26.38 17.44 -8.95
C LEU A 378 27.57 18.16 -9.55
N LYS A 379 28.68 18.20 -8.82
CA LYS A 379 29.85 18.98 -9.20
C LYS A 379 31.11 18.42 -8.55
N SER A 380 32.21 18.47 -9.28
CA SER A 380 33.55 18.29 -8.75
C SER A 380 34.45 19.45 -9.17
N ALA A 381 35.53 19.68 -8.43
CA ALA A 381 36.56 20.65 -8.78
C ALA A 381 37.92 20.20 -8.27
N ASN A 382 38.98 20.51 -9.02
CA ASN A 382 40.38 20.18 -8.70
C ASN A 382 40.66 18.69 -8.43
N CYS A 383 39.79 17.79 -8.91
CA CYS A 383 39.94 16.35 -8.78
C CYS A 383 39.48 15.59 -10.02
N THR A 384 39.97 14.36 -10.12
CA THR A 384 39.23 13.23 -10.69
C THR A 384 38.63 12.42 -9.54
N PHE A 385 37.59 11.64 -9.82
CA PHE A 385 37.07 10.69 -8.83
C PHE A 385 36.79 9.34 -9.48
N ASN A 386 36.95 8.28 -8.69
CA ASN A 386 36.73 6.91 -9.11
C ASN A 386 35.76 6.23 -8.16
N PHE A 387 34.89 5.37 -8.69
CA PHE A 387 34.08 4.48 -7.88
C PHE A 387 34.81 3.16 -7.72
N ARG A 388 34.98 2.71 -6.48
CA ARG A 388 35.72 1.50 -6.16
C ARG A 388 34.84 0.57 -5.35
N SER A 389 35.02 -0.72 -5.56
CA SER A 389 34.38 -1.78 -4.78
C SER A 389 35.45 -2.64 -4.12
N VAL A 390 35.14 -3.14 -2.93
CA VAL A 390 35.98 -4.08 -2.17
C VAL A 390 35.28 -5.43 -2.08
N ALA A 391 36.06 -6.51 -2.05
CA ALA A 391 35.50 -7.87 -1.99
C ALA A 391 34.83 -8.17 -0.64
N SER A 392 35.27 -7.50 0.43
CA SER A 392 34.75 -7.65 1.78
C SER A 392 35.12 -6.43 2.61
N GLY A 393 34.20 -5.94 3.45
CA GLY A 393 34.47 -4.86 4.39
C GLY A 393 33.19 -4.37 5.05
N ASN A 394 33.32 -3.37 5.93
CA ASN A 394 32.18 -2.73 6.60
C ASN A 394 31.69 -1.47 5.86
N LEU A 395 32.09 -1.29 4.61
CA LEU A 395 31.64 -0.17 3.76
C LEU A 395 30.20 -0.38 3.31
N SER A 396 29.48 0.71 3.10
CA SER A 396 28.19 0.66 2.44
C SER A 396 28.32 0.05 1.05
N ASN A 397 27.44 -0.88 0.69
CA ASN A 397 27.46 -1.62 -0.58
C ASN A 397 28.82 -2.25 -0.94
N ASN A 398 29.73 -2.42 0.03
CA ASN A 398 31.13 -2.76 -0.21
C ASN A 398 31.81 -1.83 -1.25
N ALA A 399 31.49 -0.54 -1.27
CA ALA A 399 32.00 0.40 -2.25
C ALA A 399 32.27 1.77 -1.63
N TYR A 400 33.01 2.62 -2.36
CA TYR A 400 33.32 3.97 -1.93
C TYR A 400 33.76 4.84 -3.13
N LEU A 401 33.72 6.15 -2.92
CA LEU A 401 34.30 7.14 -3.82
C LEU A 401 35.74 7.45 -3.43
N ASP A 402 36.64 7.33 -4.39
CA ASP A 402 38.03 7.77 -4.32
C ASP A 402 38.18 9.15 -4.98
N MET A 403 38.36 10.20 -4.19
CA MET A 403 38.57 11.57 -4.65
C MET A 403 40.07 11.85 -4.78
N VAL A 404 40.57 11.94 -6.02
CA VAL A 404 41.99 12.10 -6.32
C VAL A 404 42.29 13.55 -6.74
N PRO A 405 43.25 14.25 -6.11
CA PRO A 405 43.59 15.61 -6.49
C PRO A 405 44.26 15.65 -7.87
N LEU A 406 43.94 16.66 -8.70
CA LEU A 406 44.56 16.82 -10.03
C LEU A 406 46.08 17.12 -9.97
N GLN A 407 46.53 17.72 -8.87
CA GLN A 407 47.93 18.01 -8.60
C GLN A 407 48.20 17.77 -7.11
N ALA A 408 49.43 17.41 -6.73
CA ALA A 408 49.78 17.12 -5.33
C ALA A 408 49.46 18.27 -4.34
N SER A 409 49.41 19.51 -4.82
CA SER A 409 49.05 20.70 -4.02
C SER A 409 47.57 21.07 -4.06
N SER A 410 46.78 20.45 -4.93
CA SER A 410 45.36 20.78 -5.12
C SER A 410 44.51 20.41 -3.92
N ASN A 411 43.55 21.26 -3.59
CA ASN A 411 42.52 20.98 -2.60
C ASN A 411 41.23 20.59 -3.36
N PRO A 412 40.98 19.28 -3.55
CA PRO A 412 39.83 18.79 -4.31
C PRO A 412 38.51 19.00 -3.58
N SER A 413 37.41 19.05 -4.33
CA SER A 413 36.06 19.13 -3.77
C SER A 413 35.03 18.39 -4.60
N ILE A 414 34.03 17.80 -3.93
CA ILE A 414 32.84 17.20 -4.55
C ILE A 414 31.59 17.73 -3.84
N THR A 415 30.56 18.04 -4.63
CA THR A 415 29.23 18.43 -4.16
C THR A 415 28.23 17.32 -4.45
N PHE A 416 27.62 16.80 -3.39
CA PHE A 416 26.59 15.77 -3.45
C PHE A 416 25.20 16.38 -3.31
N GLN A 417 24.22 15.86 -4.05
CA GLN A 417 22.80 16.15 -3.84
C GLN A 417 22.18 15.22 -2.80
N ILE A 418 21.33 15.78 -1.93
CA ILE A 418 20.64 15.04 -0.88
C ILE A 418 19.13 15.17 -1.11
N LYS A 419 18.57 14.17 -1.80
CA LYS A 419 17.14 14.13 -2.13
C LYS A 419 16.30 13.70 -0.93
N ASN A 420 14.99 14.02 -0.98
CA ASN A 420 13.99 13.59 0.00
C ASN A 420 14.31 13.99 1.45
N THR A 421 14.95 15.15 1.65
CA THR A 421 15.22 15.67 2.99
C THR A 421 13.94 16.25 3.57
N LEU A 422 13.51 15.78 4.75
CA LEU A 422 12.38 16.37 5.45
C LEU A 422 12.81 17.64 6.20
N ALA A 423 11.87 18.54 6.49
CA ALA A 423 12.15 19.61 7.43
C ALA A 423 12.32 19.01 8.83
N GLY A 424 13.12 19.63 9.68
CA GLY A 424 13.46 19.12 11.00
C GLY A 424 14.95 18.96 11.22
N LYS A 425 15.33 18.37 12.35
CA LYS A 425 16.72 18.32 12.82
C LYS A 425 17.43 17.04 12.39
N TYR A 426 18.66 17.19 11.93
CA TYR A 426 19.54 16.08 11.57
C TYR A 426 20.95 16.31 12.08
N ASP A 427 21.64 15.23 12.43
CA ASP A 427 23.10 15.24 12.32
C ASP A 427 23.47 14.95 10.87
N VAL A 428 24.23 15.84 10.26
CA VAL A 428 24.77 15.69 8.91
C VAL A 428 26.20 15.20 9.04
N CYS A 429 26.46 13.97 8.59
CA CYS A 429 27.76 13.33 8.76
C CYS A 429 28.32 12.80 7.44
N VAL A 430 29.64 12.80 7.34
CA VAL A 430 30.40 12.22 6.23
C VAL A 430 31.08 10.97 6.75
N VAL A 431 30.82 9.83 6.11
CA VAL A 431 31.47 8.57 6.44
C VAL A 431 32.72 8.44 5.58
N CYS A 432 33.88 8.46 6.24
CA CYS A 432 35.20 8.44 5.62
C CYS A 432 35.80 7.04 5.74
N ALA A 433 36.18 6.45 4.61
CA ALA A 433 36.87 5.17 4.59
C ALA A 433 38.38 5.38 4.81
N PRO A 434 39.07 4.52 5.57
CA PRO A 434 40.52 4.58 5.71
C PRO A 434 41.18 4.14 4.39
N GLN A 435 42.34 4.68 4.04
CA GLN A 435 43.00 4.28 2.77
C GLN A 435 43.39 2.79 2.74
N THR A 436 43.46 2.13 3.91
CA THR A 436 43.72 0.70 4.07
C THR A 436 42.66 -0.21 3.47
N VAL A 437 41.46 0.29 3.13
CA VAL A 437 40.45 -0.51 2.40
C VAL A 437 40.91 -0.93 1.00
N TYR A 438 41.94 -0.28 0.48
CA TYR A 438 42.50 -0.56 -0.86
C TYR A 438 44.02 -0.60 -0.87
N LYS A 439 44.68 0.29 -0.13
CA LYS A 439 46.14 0.35 -0.05
C LYS A 439 46.62 -0.48 1.13
N THR A 440 47.22 -1.62 0.87
CA THR A 440 47.97 -2.35 1.92
C THR A 440 49.38 -1.77 1.98
N PRO A 441 49.83 -1.16 3.10
CA PRO A 441 51.18 -0.63 3.18
C PRO A 441 52.18 -1.79 3.10
N LEU A 442 53.16 -1.69 2.18
CA LEU A 442 54.18 -2.72 1.96
C LEU A 442 55.49 -2.39 2.71
N THR A 443 55.69 -1.12 3.05
CA THR A 443 56.84 -0.59 3.77
C THR A 443 56.44 0.32 4.93
N HIS A 444 57.39 0.65 5.81
CA HIS A 444 57.18 1.65 6.87
C HIS A 444 56.86 3.03 6.30
N GLU A 445 57.47 3.41 5.18
CA GLU A 445 57.20 4.68 4.50
C GLU A 445 55.78 4.71 3.92
N ASP A 446 55.31 3.61 3.31
CA ASP A 446 53.91 3.49 2.85
C ASP A 446 52.93 3.59 4.03
N SER A 447 53.29 3.06 5.19
CA SER A 447 52.45 3.16 6.39
C SER A 447 52.29 4.61 6.87
N LEU A 448 53.32 5.45 6.71
CA LEU A 448 53.25 6.86 7.08
C LEU A 448 52.37 7.70 6.14
N ASP A 449 52.08 7.21 4.93
CA ASP A 449 51.21 7.90 3.96
C ASP A 449 49.75 7.41 4.05
N VAL A 450 49.53 6.09 4.10
CA VAL A 450 48.19 5.48 4.13
C VAL A 450 47.42 5.79 5.44
N PHE A 451 48.12 6.05 6.54
CA PHE A 451 47.51 6.39 7.84
C PHE A 451 47.43 7.90 8.13
N ARG A 452 47.64 8.78 7.14
CA ARG A 452 47.41 10.22 7.34
C ARG A 452 45.90 10.53 7.33
N PRO A 453 45.39 11.28 8.32
CA PRO A 453 44.00 11.70 8.33
C PRO A 453 43.69 12.62 7.15
N TYR A 454 42.42 12.65 6.76
CA TYR A 454 41.88 13.67 5.89
C TYR A 454 41.64 14.94 6.70
N LYS A 455 41.78 16.10 6.06
CA LYS A 455 41.36 17.39 6.62
C LYS A 455 40.55 18.13 5.59
N PHE A 456 39.32 18.48 5.94
CA PHE A 456 38.36 19.04 5.00
C PHE A 456 37.45 20.08 5.64
N ARG A 457 36.79 20.87 4.80
CA ARG A 457 35.68 21.77 5.14
C ARG A 457 34.42 21.26 4.47
N SER A 458 33.28 21.61 5.05
CA SER A 458 31.97 21.32 4.49
C SER A 458 31.20 22.60 4.22
N THR A 459 30.45 22.64 3.12
CA THR A 459 29.38 23.62 2.89
C THR A 459 28.08 22.87 2.66
N LEU A 460 27.14 22.99 3.60
CA LEU A 460 25.78 22.50 3.46
C LEU A 460 24.93 23.61 2.85
N SER A 461 24.43 23.41 1.63
CA SER A 461 23.49 24.31 0.98
C SER A 461 22.06 23.79 1.16
N TYR A 462 21.12 24.68 1.47
CA TYR A 462 19.72 24.36 1.70
C TYR A 462 18.81 25.52 1.26
N MET A 463 17.50 25.30 1.14
CA MET A 463 16.52 26.36 0.89
C MET A 463 15.88 26.84 2.19
N ASP A 464 15.79 28.16 2.39
CA ASP A 464 14.97 28.73 3.45
C ASP A 464 13.47 28.74 3.09
N LYS A 465 12.62 29.14 4.04
CA LYS A 465 11.16 29.18 3.86
C LYS A 465 10.70 30.07 2.71
N LYS A 466 11.51 31.06 2.31
CA LYS A 466 11.22 31.98 1.19
C LYS A 466 11.70 31.44 -0.16
N GLY A 467 12.25 30.22 -0.21
CA GLY A 467 12.82 29.65 -1.42
C GLY A 467 14.20 30.23 -1.78
N ILE A 468 14.90 30.85 -0.82
CA ILE A 468 16.22 31.42 -1.04
C ILE A 468 17.28 30.41 -0.58
N SER A 469 18.26 30.14 -1.45
CA SER A 469 19.39 29.28 -1.12
C SER A 469 20.27 29.91 -0.03
N LYS A 470 20.62 29.10 0.96
CA LYS A 470 21.48 29.43 2.10
C LYS A 470 22.61 28.42 2.21
N ASN A 471 23.73 28.86 2.77
CA ASN A 471 24.90 28.03 3.03
C ASN A 471 25.22 28.02 4.52
N TYR A 472 25.46 26.83 5.05
CA TYR A 472 26.02 26.61 6.37
C TYR A 472 27.43 26.03 6.22
N THR A 473 28.43 26.72 6.77
CA THR A 473 29.85 26.35 6.66
C THR A 473 30.46 25.92 7.99
N GLY A 474 29.64 25.69 9.03
CA GLY A 474 30.13 25.36 10.38
C GLY A 474 30.99 26.46 11.01
N GLY A 475 30.88 27.72 10.55
CA GLY A 475 31.77 28.81 10.97
C GLY A 475 33.17 28.73 10.38
N GLY A 476 33.37 28.01 9.26
CA GLY A 476 34.67 27.82 8.63
C GLY A 476 35.57 26.78 9.32
N LYS A 477 34.98 25.98 10.23
CA LYS A 477 35.66 24.87 10.89
C LYS A 477 36.21 23.86 9.88
N THR A 478 37.33 23.25 10.23
CA THR A 478 37.88 22.10 9.52
C THR A 478 37.61 20.84 10.32
N PHE A 479 37.38 19.74 9.62
CA PHE A 479 37.11 18.43 10.18
C PHE A 479 38.24 17.47 9.83
N THR A 480 38.46 16.47 10.68
CA THR A 480 39.42 15.39 10.45
C THR A 480 38.75 14.05 10.74
N ASN A 481 39.19 12.98 10.09
CA ASN A 481 38.75 11.62 10.40
C ASN A 481 39.80 10.84 11.20
N ASN A 482 39.36 9.74 11.82
CA ASN A 482 40.22 8.65 12.26
C ASN A 482 40.71 7.85 11.04
N PRO A 483 42.02 7.83 10.71
CA PRO A 483 42.53 7.14 9.52
C PRO A 483 42.67 5.61 9.71
N TYR A 484 42.45 5.09 10.91
CA TYR A 484 42.61 3.66 11.22
C TYR A 484 41.32 2.84 11.06
N ALA A 485 40.18 3.50 10.88
CA ALA A 485 38.88 2.85 10.84
C ALA A 485 37.92 3.61 9.92
N LEU A 486 36.81 2.96 9.58
CA LEU A 486 35.65 3.64 8.99
C LEU A 486 35.13 4.65 10.02
N ASP A 487 35.16 5.93 9.68
CA ASP A 487 34.88 7.00 10.63
C ASP A 487 33.71 7.86 10.19
N THR A 488 32.83 8.21 11.12
CA THR A 488 31.65 9.03 10.86
C THR A 488 31.87 10.42 11.44
N VAL A 489 32.20 11.37 10.56
CA VAL A 489 32.53 12.74 10.94
C VAL A 489 31.30 13.63 10.77
N CYS A 490 30.69 14.06 11.87
CA CYS A 490 29.51 14.93 11.82
C CYS A 490 29.91 16.39 11.59
N VAL A 491 29.52 16.91 10.44
CA VAL A 491 29.87 18.26 9.97
C VAL A 491 28.85 19.31 10.39
N ALA A 492 27.66 18.87 10.76
CA ALA A 492 26.65 19.67 11.45
C ALA A 492 25.87 18.76 12.41
N GLU A 493 25.80 19.14 13.68
CA GLU A 493 25.00 18.42 14.69
C GLU A 493 23.68 19.15 14.90
N ALA A 494 22.58 18.38 15.02
CA ALA A 494 21.23 18.90 15.20
C ALA A 494 20.88 20.09 14.27
N PHE A 495 21.37 20.05 13.02
CA PHE A 495 21.08 21.07 12.03
C PHE A 495 19.60 21.01 11.64
N GLU A 496 18.88 22.12 11.80
CA GLU A 496 17.47 22.23 11.46
C GLU A 496 17.31 22.64 10.00
N PHE A 497 16.86 21.72 9.15
CA PHE A 497 16.40 22.07 7.82
C PHE A 497 15.03 22.76 7.94
N PRO A 498 14.91 24.02 7.51
CA PRO A 498 13.66 24.78 7.67
C PRO A 498 12.58 24.36 6.66
N THR A 499 12.98 23.66 5.60
CA THR A 499 12.10 23.20 4.52
C THR A 499 12.46 21.78 4.08
N CYS A 500 11.52 21.10 3.43
CA CYS A 500 11.67 19.75 2.89
C CYS A 500 11.78 19.73 1.36
N SER A 501 12.32 18.62 0.85
CA SER A 501 12.42 18.24 -0.56
C SER A 501 11.84 16.86 -0.84
N TYR A 502 10.87 16.45 -0.02
CA TYR A 502 10.28 15.12 -0.13
C TYR A 502 9.52 14.93 -1.45
N ASN A 503 9.88 13.88 -2.19
CA ASN A 503 9.33 13.53 -3.50
C ASN A 503 9.36 14.69 -4.51
N ARG A 504 10.43 15.48 -4.46
CA ARG A 504 10.74 16.59 -5.36
C ARG A 504 11.88 16.21 -6.29
N GLU A 505 11.84 16.70 -7.52
CA GLU A 505 12.92 16.50 -8.50
C GLU A 505 14.05 17.53 -8.36
N ASP A 506 13.73 18.74 -7.91
CA ASP A 506 14.71 19.81 -7.72
C ASP A 506 15.63 19.51 -6.55
N VAL A 507 16.90 19.87 -6.73
CA VAL A 507 17.90 19.73 -5.68
C VAL A 507 17.88 20.98 -4.81
N THR A 508 17.33 20.85 -3.61
CA THR A 508 17.30 21.94 -2.64
C THR A 508 18.33 21.79 -1.54
N VAL A 509 18.86 20.58 -1.32
CA VAL A 509 19.88 20.28 -0.30
C VAL A 509 21.10 19.66 -0.96
N THR A 510 22.27 20.24 -0.69
CA THR A 510 23.56 19.71 -1.16
C THR A 510 24.61 19.79 -0.07
N LEU A 511 25.57 18.85 -0.09
CA LEU A 511 26.74 18.90 0.76
C LEU A 511 27.98 18.93 -0.10
N THR A 512 28.74 20.03 0.01
CA THR A 512 30.07 20.13 -0.60
C THR A 512 31.11 19.75 0.43
N ILE A 513 31.93 18.75 0.09
CA ILE A 513 33.11 18.34 0.84
C ILE A 513 34.32 18.87 0.08
N GLN A 514 35.12 19.70 0.73
CA GLN A 514 36.33 20.27 0.14
C GLN A 514 37.51 19.97 1.04
N VAL A 515 38.51 19.27 0.52
CA VAL A 515 39.78 19.08 1.20
C VAL A 515 40.41 20.43 1.49
N TYR A 516 40.97 20.59 2.69
CA TYR A 516 41.55 21.84 3.14
C TYR A 516 42.86 21.56 3.87
N VAL A 517 43.91 21.39 3.07
CA VAL A 517 45.27 21.19 3.57
C VAL A 517 46.15 22.33 3.07
N LEU A 518 46.91 22.93 3.97
CA LEU A 518 47.90 23.97 3.63
C LEU A 518 49.21 23.32 3.16
N SER A 519 50.04 24.05 2.41
CA SER A 519 51.31 23.48 1.91
C SER A 519 52.22 22.95 3.01
N ARG A 520 52.22 23.59 4.19
CA ARG A 520 52.99 23.17 5.37
C ARG A 520 52.44 21.92 6.07
N GLU A 521 51.28 21.43 5.64
CA GLU A 521 50.55 20.32 6.28
C GLU A 521 50.54 19.06 5.41
N ASN A 522 51.29 19.06 4.29
CA ASN A 522 51.32 17.96 3.32
C ASN A 522 51.81 16.64 3.91
N ASP A 523 52.72 16.68 4.88
CA ASP A 523 53.22 15.48 5.54
C ASP A 523 52.30 14.99 6.66
N THR A 524 51.25 15.75 6.98
CA THR A 524 50.32 15.45 8.08
C THR A 524 48.97 14.95 7.59
N TYR A 525 48.45 15.47 6.47
CA TYR A 525 47.12 15.14 5.98
C TYR A 525 47.12 14.71 4.53
N ASN A 526 46.27 13.73 4.21
CA ASN A 526 46.03 13.30 2.85
C ASN A 526 45.08 14.23 2.10
N ARG A 527 45.41 14.47 0.83
CA ARG A 527 44.52 15.18 -0.13
C ARG A 527 43.64 14.23 -0.92
N GLU A 528 44.10 13.01 -1.15
CA GLU A 528 43.26 11.93 -1.63
C GLU A 528 42.37 11.46 -0.49
N MET A 529 41.06 11.42 -0.71
CA MET A 529 40.07 11.13 0.32
C MET A 529 39.12 10.05 -0.17
N PHE A 530 38.91 9.02 0.66
CA PHE A 530 37.93 7.98 0.41
C PHE A 530 36.63 8.26 1.19
N ILE A 531 35.52 8.37 0.48
CA ILE A 531 34.20 8.70 1.01
C ILE A 531 33.29 7.49 0.79
N ASP A 532 32.73 6.94 1.86
CA ASP A 532 31.76 5.83 1.80
C ASP A 532 30.37 6.39 1.45
N CYS A 533 29.80 7.19 2.36
CA CYS A 533 28.50 7.81 2.14
C CYS A 533 28.36 9.14 2.90
N ILE A 534 27.34 9.91 2.53
CA ILE A 534 26.79 10.96 3.40
C ILE A 534 25.62 10.37 4.16
N TYR A 535 25.59 10.60 5.47
CA TYR A 535 24.58 10.07 6.37
C TYR A 535 23.91 11.21 7.13
N LEU A 536 22.60 11.33 6.96
CA LEU A 536 21.75 12.26 7.72
C LEU A 536 20.97 11.45 8.75
N ARG A 537 21.33 11.62 10.03
CA ARG A 537 20.64 10.99 11.14
C ARG A 537 19.54 11.92 11.68
N PRO A 538 18.25 11.57 11.57
CA PRO A 538 17.17 12.36 12.14
C PRO A 538 17.33 12.48 13.66
N ARG A 539 17.00 13.66 14.18
CA ARG A 539 16.89 13.95 15.62
C ARG A 539 15.44 14.29 15.91
N GLU A 540 14.79 13.45 16.70
CA GLU A 540 13.52 13.84 17.32
C GLU A 540 13.82 14.76 18.51
N ASP A 541 12.98 15.79 18.70
CA ASP A 541 13.06 16.74 19.81
C ASP A 541 12.64 16.15 21.15
#